data_AF-A0A0A1U647-F1
#
_entry.id   AF-A0A0A1U647-F1
#
_cell.length_a   1.000
_cell.length_b   1.000
_cell.length_c   1.000
_cell.angle_alpha   90.00
_cell.angle_beta   90.00
_cell.angle_gamma   90.00
#
_symmetry.space_group_name_H-M   'P 1'
#
loop_
_entity.id
_entity.type
_entity.pdbx_description
1 polymer ?
#
loop_
_entity_poly.entity_id
_entity_poly.type
_entity_poly.pdbx_seq_one_letter_code
_entity_poly.pdbx_strand_id
1 'polypeptide(L)'
;MKTTRLEMVYQVNVVLYIEKETTLRNYRLINKRALEAIRCLKVNPRSIYLGYNFLFNFFPHLNTLTGNMNTIIHSLTQKQMNQITWFDCSNAEISPEAFDDAILSKIITIAIQIDSFSYVQKHCPNVRKVVVTVYDDVTFENIKFKCLQKLVIKKSVNEKLLIKISDFVATNPDVAIGLFNIERDEVDIDTNSNDKYHRICIKEPVEDKQKITFTSNIQKFEEEQFPYFKMPTTNVKSFDEKYLNSHDIKKHSYLCPHNVYTLYTLNITFDRNSVKNIDLTNLFGLLQFSVFFKKTVETTITMPNPRNEICKLYKLEVVTPSPNKISFVGTDRCTQLQTVNINCAFYNIALDLKNRVQLLLINTGNEIAKVDFRNVFECYYCVFRGLFDVEEITLRNDIFDCLLLPIQMKSLRKVVFLLSSNKKECVKRNEKQKLINCVGHPIEIVMK
;
A
#
# COMPACT_ATOMS: atom_id res chain seq x y z
N MET A 1 -0.20 -7.47 -36.61
CA MET A 1 0.13 -7.68 -35.18
C MET A 1 1.22 -6.70 -34.77
N LYS A 2 0.96 -5.80 -33.81
CA LYS A 2 2.03 -4.97 -33.22
C LYS A 2 2.74 -5.80 -32.16
N THR A 3 3.99 -6.20 -32.42
CA THR A 3 4.86 -6.81 -31.40
C THR A 3 5.23 -5.75 -30.38
N THR A 4 4.55 -5.73 -29.24
CA THR A 4 4.91 -4.87 -28.10
C THR A 4 6.23 -5.36 -27.52
N ARG A 5 7.25 -4.49 -27.49
CA ARG A 5 8.58 -4.80 -26.95
C ARG A 5 8.70 -4.15 -25.57
N LEU A 6 9.20 -4.89 -24.58
CA LEU A 6 9.54 -4.34 -23.26
C LEU A 6 10.53 -3.18 -23.42
N GLU A 7 10.29 -2.08 -22.71
CA GLU A 7 11.21 -0.96 -22.65
C GLU A 7 12.46 -1.32 -21.84
N MET A 8 13.55 -0.60 -22.09
CA MET A 8 14.86 -0.91 -21.52
C MET A 8 14.85 -0.85 -19.98
N VAL A 9 14.12 0.11 -19.40
CA VAL A 9 14.00 0.25 -17.93
C VAL A 9 13.43 -1.01 -17.28
N TYR A 10 12.41 -1.62 -17.89
CA TYR A 10 11.81 -2.86 -17.37
C TYR A 10 12.75 -4.05 -17.58
N GLN A 11 13.47 -4.09 -18.70
CA GLN A 11 14.47 -5.13 -18.96
C GLN A 11 15.61 -5.06 -17.94
N VAL A 12 16.09 -3.87 -17.58
CA VAL A 12 17.13 -3.68 -16.55
C VAL A 12 16.61 -4.08 -15.17
N ASN A 13 15.36 -3.74 -14.85
CA ASN A 13 14.74 -4.15 -13.60
C ASN A 13 14.60 -5.67 -13.50
N VAL A 14 14.23 -6.35 -14.58
CA VAL A 14 14.19 -7.83 -14.59
C VAL A 14 15.57 -8.40 -14.24
N VAL A 15 16.64 -7.86 -14.86
CA VAL A 15 18.02 -8.31 -14.61
C VAL A 15 18.43 -8.19 -13.13
N LEU A 16 17.99 -7.14 -12.42
CA LEU A 16 18.28 -6.93 -10.99
C LEU A 16 17.79 -8.05 -10.07
N TYR A 17 16.68 -8.70 -10.44
CA TYR A 17 16.01 -9.72 -9.64
C TYR A 17 16.29 -11.16 -10.09
N ILE A 18 17.08 -11.35 -11.15
CA ILE A 18 17.54 -12.69 -11.49
C ILE A 18 18.64 -13.07 -10.50
N GLU A 19 18.47 -14.20 -9.81
CA GLU A 19 19.40 -14.70 -8.78
C GLU A 19 20.26 -15.87 -9.28
N LYS A 20 19.82 -16.56 -10.33
CA LYS A 20 20.51 -17.75 -10.86
C LYS A 20 21.34 -17.42 -12.09
N GLU A 21 22.59 -17.87 -12.11
CA GLU A 21 23.52 -17.71 -13.25
C GLU A 21 22.95 -18.25 -14.56
N THR A 22 22.35 -19.44 -14.51
CA THR A 22 21.74 -20.10 -15.68
C THR A 22 20.62 -19.26 -16.28
N THR A 23 19.78 -18.65 -15.43
CA THR A 23 18.72 -17.74 -15.86
C THR A 23 19.28 -16.45 -16.47
N LEU A 24 20.37 -15.89 -15.92
CA LEU A 24 21.06 -14.73 -16.53
C LEU A 24 21.62 -15.08 -17.91
N ARG A 25 22.32 -16.21 -18.02
CA ARG A 25 22.88 -16.68 -19.30
C ARG A 25 21.79 -16.89 -20.35
N ASN A 26 20.66 -17.48 -19.97
CA ASN A 26 19.52 -17.66 -20.84
C ASN A 26 18.88 -16.32 -21.23
N TYR A 27 18.72 -15.39 -20.28
CA TYR A 27 18.18 -14.06 -20.51
C TYR A 27 18.99 -13.30 -21.57
N ARG A 28 20.32 -13.35 -21.49
CA ARG A 28 21.23 -12.75 -22.47
C ARG A 28 20.98 -13.23 -23.91
N LEU A 29 20.49 -14.45 -24.08
CA LEU A 29 20.26 -15.08 -25.38
C LEU A 29 18.84 -14.83 -25.93
N ILE A 30 17.91 -14.28 -25.13
CA ILE A 30 16.51 -14.08 -25.55
C ILE A 30 16.41 -13.10 -26.73
N ASN A 31 17.04 -11.93 -26.63
CA ASN A 31 17.07 -10.94 -27.70
C ASN A 31 18.16 -9.87 -27.46
N LYS A 32 18.40 -9.01 -28.46
CA LYS A 32 19.39 -7.92 -28.38
C LYS A 32 19.13 -6.92 -27.23
N ARG A 33 17.87 -6.63 -26.90
CA ARG A 33 17.51 -5.70 -25.80
C ARG A 33 17.83 -6.28 -24.43
N ALA A 34 17.72 -7.61 -24.26
CA ALA A 34 18.10 -8.28 -23.02
C ALA A 34 19.61 -8.14 -22.76
N LEU A 35 20.43 -8.28 -23.81
CA LEU A 35 21.87 -8.01 -23.76
C LEU A 35 22.16 -6.52 -23.47
N GLU A 36 21.43 -5.60 -24.09
CA GLU A 36 21.57 -4.16 -23.82
C GLU A 36 21.20 -3.82 -22.37
N ALA A 37 20.17 -4.44 -21.81
CA ALA A 37 19.77 -4.24 -20.41
C ALA A 37 20.84 -4.72 -19.42
N ILE A 38 21.47 -5.87 -19.69
CA ILE A 38 22.62 -6.35 -18.92
C ILE A 38 23.75 -5.31 -18.94
N ARG A 39 24.02 -4.70 -20.11
CA ARG A 39 25.04 -3.65 -20.23
C ARG A 39 24.65 -2.36 -19.51
N CYS A 40 23.37 -2.00 -19.50
CA CYS A 40 22.88 -0.82 -18.80
C CYS A 40 22.96 -0.94 -17.27
N LEU A 41 23.12 -2.15 -16.73
CA LEU A 41 23.19 -2.36 -15.29
C LEU A 41 24.51 -1.84 -14.72
N LYS A 42 24.38 -0.89 -13.80
CA LYS A 42 25.52 -0.30 -13.06
C LYS A 42 25.60 -0.76 -11.61
N VAL A 43 24.49 -1.18 -11.02
CA VAL A 43 24.44 -1.59 -9.61
C VAL A 43 24.58 -3.10 -9.47
N ASN A 44 24.97 -3.58 -8.29
CA ASN A 44 25.02 -5.01 -8.00
C ASN A 44 23.62 -5.63 -8.13
N PRO A 45 23.43 -6.64 -9.00
CA PRO A 45 22.22 -7.43 -8.96
C PRO A 45 22.19 -8.28 -7.68
N ARG A 46 21.02 -8.80 -7.30
CA ARG A 46 20.91 -9.74 -6.16
C ARG A 46 21.72 -11.03 -6.31
N SER A 47 22.24 -11.28 -7.52
CA SER A 47 23.17 -12.35 -7.88
C SER A 47 24.61 -12.22 -7.32
N ILE A 48 24.83 -11.52 -6.19
CA ILE A 48 26.19 -11.33 -5.62
C ILE A 48 26.91 -12.65 -5.28
N TYR A 49 26.15 -13.75 -5.10
CA TYR A 49 26.66 -15.09 -4.83
C TYR A 49 27.34 -15.78 -6.02
N LEU A 50 27.31 -15.18 -7.23
CA LEU A 50 27.91 -15.75 -8.44
C LEU A 50 29.43 -15.49 -8.57
N GLY A 51 30.02 -14.77 -7.61
CA GLY A 51 31.44 -14.43 -7.59
C GLY A 51 31.80 -13.23 -8.47
N TYR A 52 32.81 -12.46 -8.03
CA TYR A 52 33.18 -11.19 -8.66
C TYR A 52 33.60 -11.32 -10.13
N ASN A 53 34.36 -12.37 -10.48
CA ASN A 53 34.80 -12.59 -11.86
C ASN A 53 33.62 -12.77 -12.82
N PHE A 54 32.59 -13.52 -12.43
CA PHE A 54 31.40 -13.64 -13.24
C PHE A 54 30.67 -12.29 -13.36
N LEU A 55 30.48 -11.57 -12.25
CA LEU A 55 29.75 -10.31 -12.22
C LEU A 55 30.35 -9.26 -13.14
N PHE A 56 31.66 -9.02 -13.10
CA PHE A 56 32.29 -8.02 -13.95
C PHE A 56 32.42 -8.43 -15.42
N ASN A 57 32.47 -9.74 -15.70
CA ASN A 57 32.45 -10.24 -17.07
C ASN A 57 31.05 -10.16 -17.68
N PHE A 58 30.02 -10.40 -16.87
CA PHE A 58 28.64 -10.44 -17.32
C PHE A 58 28.00 -9.04 -17.34
N PHE A 59 28.31 -8.20 -16.35
CA PHE A 59 27.84 -6.82 -16.19
C PHE A 59 29.01 -5.85 -16.38
N PRO A 60 29.33 -5.46 -17.63
CA PRO A 60 30.55 -4.72 -17.93
C PRO A 60 30.57 -3.28 -17.39
N HIS A 61 29.44 -2.75 -16.94
CA HIS A 61 29.31 -1.37 -16.44
C HIS A 61 28.97 -1.30 -14.95
N LEU A 62 29.14 -2.41 -14.23
CA LEU A 62 29.02 -2.49 -12.77
C LEU A 62 29.94 -1.45 -12.11
N ASN A 63 29.37 -0.57 -11.29
CA ASN A 63 30.05 0.53 -10.59
C ASN A 63 29.87 0.47 -9.07
N THR A 64 29.16 -0.56 -8.60
CA THR A 64 28.83 -0.79 -7.19
C THR A 64 29.54 -2.05 -6.70
N LEU A 65 29.95 -2.06 -5.43
CA LEU A 65 30.62 -3.20 -4.82
C LEU A 65 30.12 -3.44 -3.39
N THR A 66 29.90 -4.71 -3.07
CA THR A 66 29.36 -5.22 -1.80
C THR A 66 30.13 -6.50 -1.46
N GLY A 67 30.67 -6.64 -0.25
CA GLY A 67 31.35 -7.86 0.22
C GLY A 67 32.78 -7.64 0.71
N ASN A 68 33.44 -8.67 1.23
CA ASN A 68 34.70 -8.57 1.96
C ASN A 68 35.85 -7.93 1.13
N MET A 69 36.49 -6.87 1.66
CA MET A 69 37.55 -6.12 0.96
C MET A 69 38.79 -6.95 0.63
N ASN A 70 39.23 -7.83 1.52
CA ASN A 70 40.38 -8.69 1.26
C ASN A 70 40.08 -9.60 0.07
N THR A 71 38.86 -10.14 0.01
CA THR A 71 38.43 -10.95 -1.14
C THR A 71 38.37 -10.12 -2.42
N ILE A 72 37.84 -8.90 -2.33
CA ILE A 72 37.69 -7.96 -3.45
C ILE A 72 39.05 -7.57 -4.05
N ILE A 73 40.00 -7.16 -3.22
CA ILE A 73 41.32 -6.67 -3.66
C ILE A 73 42.07 -7.80 -4.38
N HIS A 74 41.94 -9.04 -3.90
CA HIS A 74 42.57 -10.20 -4.54
C HIS A 74 41.80 -10.74 -5.75
N SER A 75 40.51 -10.43 -5.89
CA SER A 75 39.66 -10.97 -6.97
C SER A 75 39.50 -10.03 -8.17
N LEU A 76 39.77 -8.73 -8.02
CA LEU A 76 39.52 -7.74 -9.06
C LEU A 76 40.81 -7.21 -9.68
N THR A 77 40.80 -7.05 -10.99
CA THR A 77 41.86 -6.31 -11.70
C THR A 77 41.80 -4.82 -11.34
N GLN A 78 42.94 -4.12 -11.48
CA GLN A 78 42.98 -2.66 -11.26
C GLN A 78 41.95 -1.91 -12.12
N LYS A 79 41.70 -2.37 -13.36
CA LYS A 79 40.70 -1.77 -14.25
C LYS A 79 39.28 -1.91 -13.70
N GLN A 80 38.91 -3.10 -13.22
CA GLN A 80 37.61 -3.35 -12.60
C GLN A 80 37.49 -2.56 -11.30
N MET A 81 38.55 -2.51 -10.50
CA MET A 81 38.59 -1.73 -9.26
C MET A 81 38.39 -0.23 -9.54
N ASN A 82 39.05 0.33 -10.55
CA ASN A 82 38.92 1.74 -10.92
C ASN A 82 37.51 2.12 -11.42
N GLN A 83 36.73 1.15 -11.90
CA GLN A 83 35.35 1.35 -12.33
C GLN A 83 34.37 1.50 -11.15
N ILE A 84 34.74 1.02 -9.96
CA ILE A 84 33.89 1.06 -8.78
C ILE A 84 33.99 2.42 -8.11
N THR A 85 32.85 3.10 -8.04
CA THR A 85 32.67 4.40 -7.37
C THR A 85 31.59 4.36 -6.29
N TRP A 86 30.90 3.22 -6.14
CA TRP A 86 29.92 2.99 -5.09
C TRP A 86 30.31 1.78 -4.24
N PHE A 87 30.49 2.00 -2.94
CA PHE A 87 30.72 0.94 -1.95
C PHE A 87 29.55 0.79 -0.98
N ASP A 88 29.16 -0.45 -0.70
CA ASP A 88 28.22 -0.75 0.37
C ASP A 88 28.95 -1.42 1.54
N CYS A 89 29.17 -0.63 2.59
CA CYS A 89 29.81 -0.97 3.85
C CYS A 89 28.79 -0.96 5.00
N SER A 90 27.50 -1.13 4.70
CA SER A 90 26.45 -1.11 5.73
C SER A 90 26.44 -2.38 6.60
N ASN A 91 27.09 -3.46 6.15
CA ASN A 91 27.32 -4.67 6.92
C ASN A 91 28.65 -4.58 7.70
N ALA A 92 28.67 -5.11 8.94
CA ALA A 92 29.80 -5.02 9.88
C ALA A 92 31.11 -5.69 9.40
N GLU A 93 31.06 -6.46 8.31
CA GLU A 93 32.24 -7.14 7.73
C GLU A 93 33.18 -6.19 6.97
N ILE A 94 32.73 -4.98 6.61
CA ILE A 94 33.48 -4.03 5.80
C ILE A 94 33.31 -2.64 6.38
N SER A 95 34.43 -2.03 6.79
CA SER A 95 34.46 -0.66 7.27
C SER A 95 35.28 0.20 6.28
N PRO A 96 34.83 1.42 5.95
CA PRO A 96 35.56 2.32 5.06
C PRO A 96 36.95 2.70 5.60
N GLU A 97 37.16 2.61 6.90
CA GLU A 97 38.44 2.86 7.57
C GLU A 97 39.56 1.91 7.14
N ALA A 98 39.20 0.74 6.59
CA ALA A 98 40.16 -0.23 6.07
C ALA A 98 40.61 0.06 4.62
N PHE A 99 40.07 1.10 3.99
CA PHE A 99 40.38 1.40 2.59
C PHE A 99 41.61 2.30 2.48
N ASP A 100 42.36 2.14 1.40
CA ASP A 100 43.44 3.08 1.08
C ASP A 100 42.90 4.40 0.51
N ASP A 101 43.74 5.44 0.53
CA ASP A 101 43.39 6.77 0.03
C ASP A 101 43.01 6.78 -1.46
N ALA A 102 43.57 5.86 -2.24
CA ALA A 102 43.28 5.75 -3.67
C ALA A 102 41.82 5.28 -3.89
N ILE A 103 41.33 4.36 -3.06
CA ILE A 103 39.93 3.93 -3.09
C ILE A 103 39.03 5.01 -2.50
N LEU A 104 39.38 5.58 -1.36
CA LEU A 104 38.57 6.59 -0.67
C LEU A 104 38.34 7.84 -1.54
N SER A 105 39.36 8.27 -2.28
CA SER A 105 39.28 9.46 -3.14
C SER A 105 38.34 9.31 -4.34
N LYS A 106 38.06 8.09 -4.83
CA LYS A 106 37.14 7.87 -5.96
C LYS A 106 35.70 7.57 -5.54
N ILE A 107 35.42 7.44 -4.24
CA ILE A 107 34.07 7.14 -3.75
C ILE A 107 33.13 8.32 -4.05
N ILE A 108 32.07 8.03 -4.82
CA ILE A 108 30.99 8.96 -5.13
C ILE A 108 29.75 8.65 -4.28
N THR A 109 29.48 7.35 -4.05
CA THR A 109 28.37 6.88 -3.22
C THR A 109 28.87 5.87 -2.21
N ILE A 110 28.44 5.98 -0.96
CA ILE A 110 28.78 4.99 0.06
C ILE A 110 27.59 4.69 0.96
N ALA A 111 27.42 3.42 1.33
CA ALA A 111 26.54 3.02 2.42
C ALA A 111 27.39 2.58 3.61
N ILE A 112 27.04 3.00 4.83
CA ILE A 112 27.85 2.81 6.04
C ILE A 112 26.95 2.65 7.28
N GLN A 113 27.55 2.22 8.38
CA GLN A 113 26.99 2.44 9.72
C GLN A 113 27.28 3.87 10.19
N ILE A 114 26.51 4.37 11.16
CA ILE A 114 26.64 5.73 11.67
C ILE A 114 28.05 6.05 12.19
N ASP A 115 28.72 5.08 12.82
CA ASP A 115 30.04 5.28 13.43
C ASP A 115 31.11 5.76 12.43
N SER A 116 30.98 5.37 11.16
CA SER A 116 31.90 5.76 10.09
C SER A 116 31.54 7.10 9.43
N PHE A 117 30.48 7.80 9.87
CA PHE A 117 29.96 8.98 9.18
C PHE A 117 30.99 10.11 9.12
N SER A 118 31.62 10.42 10.25
CA SER A 118 32.65 11.47 10.35
C SER A 118 33.95 11.06 9.65
N TYR A 119 34.29 9.76 9.65
CA TYR A 119 35.41 9.25 8.87
C TYR A 119 35.20 9.47 7.37
N VAL A 120 34.02 9.12 6.85
CA VAL A 120 33.67 9.33 5.43
C VAL A 120 33.72 10.82 5.06
N GLN A 121 33.22 11.71 5.93
CA GLN A 121 33.31 13.15 5.71
C GLN A 121 34.76 13.61 5.49
N LYS A 122 35.68 13.10 6.31
CA LYS A 122 37.10 13.51 6.31
C LYS A 122 37.90 12.88 5.16
N HIS A 123 37.64 11.62 4.85
CA HIS A 123 38.50 10.82 3.97
C HIS A 123 37.93 10.59 2.56
N CYS A 124 36.65 10.84 2.32
CA CYS A 124 36.02 10.69 1.00
C CYS A 124 35.67 12.06 0.38
N PRO A 125 36.63 12.80 -0.20
CA PRO A 125 36.44 14.19 -0.62
C PRO A 125 35.42 14.37 -1.76
N ASN A 126 35.18 13.32 -2.54
CA ASN A 126 34.30 13.33 -3.71
C ASN A 126 32.92 12.71 -3.45
N VAL A 127 32.62 12.34 -2.20
CA VAL A 127 31.34 11.69 -1.88
C VAL A 127 30.18 12.64 -2.12
N ARG A 128 29.22 12.20 -2.92
CA ARG A 128 28.00 12.95 -3.28
C ARG A 128 26.75 12.35 -2.65
N LYS A 129 26.79 11.07 -2.29
CA LYS A 129 25.68 10.38 -1.64
C LYS A 129 26.19 9.47 -0.51
N VAL A 130 25.64 9.66 0.69
CA VAL A 130 25.90 8.78 1.83
C VAL A 130 24.58 8.13 2.25
N VAL A 131 24.60 6.81 2.45
CA VAL A 131 23.49 6.05 3.04
C VAL A 131 23.93 5.58 4.42
N VAL A 132 23.33 6.09 5.47
CA VAL A 132 23.67 5.74 6.85
C VAL A 132 22.64 4.78 7.41
N THR A 133 23.09 3.64 7.93
CA THR A 133 22.24 2.70 8.66
C THR A 133 22.28 3.03 10.14
N VAL A 134 21.11 3.19 10.74
CA VAL A 134 20.94 3.54 12.18
C VAL A 134 20.20 2.42 12.90
N TYR A 135 20.64 2.15 14.13
CA TYR A 135 20.11 1.11 15.01
C TYR A 135 19.43 1.70 16.25
N ASP A 136 19.92 2.83 16.76
CA ASP A 136 19.41 3.51 17.96
C ASP A 136 19.18 5.02 17.69
N ASP A 137 18.71 5.72 18.72
CA ASP A 137 18.64 7.18 18.75
C ASP A 137 19.99 7.79 18.37
N VAL A 138 19.96 8.75 17.44
CA VAL A 138 21.19 9.30 16.87
C VAL A 138 21.13 10.81 16.78
N THR A 139 22.27 11.43 17.04
CA THR A 139 22.49 12.85 16.75
C THR A 139 23.55 12.97 15.68
N PHE A 140 23.20 13.57 14.55
CA PHE A 140 24.16 13.86 13.50
C PHE A 140 25.03 15.03 13.91
N GLU A 141 26.34 14.81 13.84
CA GLU A 141 27.33 15.84 14.16
C GLU A 141 27.22 17.04 13.21
N ASN A 142 27.60 18.20 13.73
CA ASN A 142 27.75 19.42 12.96
C ASN A 142 29.03 19.38 12.09
N ILE A 143 29.01 18.56 11.04
CA ILE A 143 30.14 18.37 10.13
C ILE A 143 29.79 18.81 8.71
N LYS A 144 30.70 19.54 8.05
CA LYS A 144 30.50 20.04 6.68
C LYS A 144 31.09 19.10 5.64
N PHE A 145 30.26 18.59 4.74
CA PHE A 145 30.75 17.84 3.59
C PHE A 145 31.13 18.76 2.43
N LYS A 146 32.16 18.39 1.67
CA LYS A 146 32.63 19.16 0.52
C LYS A 146 31.70 19.04 -0.71
N CYS A 147 31.27 17.81 -1.01
CA CYS A 147 30.56 17.47 -2.26
C CYS A 147 29.22 16.79 -2.05
N LEU A 148 28.77 16.63 -0.80
CA LEU A 148 27.56 15.87 -0.51
C LEU A 148 26.34 16.57 -1.10
N GLN A 149 25.54 15.80 -1.82
CA GLN A 149 24.29 16.24 -2.44
C GLN A 149 23.09 15.54 -1.79
N LYS A 150 23.30 14.32 -1.28
CA LYS A 150 22.22 13.50 -0.72
C LYS A 150 22.68 12.68 0.48
N LEU A 151 21.98 12.81 1.59
CA LEU A 151 22.07 11.92 2.74
C LEU A 151 20.83 11.03 2.76
N VAL A 152 20.99 9.72 2.93
CA VAL A 152 19.86 8.78 3.12
C VAL A 152 20.03 8.08 4.45
N ILE A 153 19.05 8.20 5.33
CA ILE A 153 19.04 7.57 6.64
C ILE A 153 18.17 6.32 6.57
N LYS A 154 18.77 5.16 6.73
CA LYS A 154 18.13 3.85 6.67
C LYS A 154 17.97 3.31 8.08
N LYS A 155 16.72 3.11 8.49
CA LYS A 155 16.40 2.45 9.76
C LYS A 155 16.59 0.93 9.61
N SER A 156 17.16 0.30 10.62
CA SER A 156 17.40 -1.15 10.65
C SER A 156 16.62 -1.91 11.73
N VAL A 157 16.03 -1.20 12.70
CA VAL A 157 15.26 -1.77 13.81
C VAL A 157 13.77 -1.41 13.71
N ASN A 158 12.91 -2.17 14.38
CA ASN A 158 11.46 -1.94 14.46
C ASN A 158 11.06 -1.06 15.68
N GLU A 159 12.01 -0.32 16.26
CA GLU A 159 11.77 0.54 17.44
C GLU A 159 11.60 2.01 17.06
N LYS A 160 10.91 2.80 17.89
CA LYS A 160 10.81 4.25 17.67
C LYS A 160 12.18 4.88 17.93
N LEU A 161 12.70 5.60 16.93
CA LEU A 161 13.98 6.29 17.03
C LEU A 161 13.80 7.81 16.96
N LEU A 162 14.52 8.51 17.82
CA LEU A 162 14.75 9.94 17.78
C LEU A 162 16.02 10.22 16.96
N ILE A 163 15.85 10.95 15.86
CA ILE A 163 16.97 11.33 14.99
C ILE A 163 17.11 12.84 15.02
N LYS A 164 18.21 13.32 15.61
CA LYS A 164 18.55 14.73 15.64
C LYS A 164 19.45 15.11 14.47
N ILE A 165 18.98 16.00 13.60
CA ILE A 165 19.69 16.39 12.38
C ILE A 165 19.72 17.90 12.14
N SER A 166 19.11 18.69 13.02
CA SER A 166 19.06 20.15 12.93
C SER A 166 20.43 20.79 12.68
N ASP A 167 21.45 20.33 13.41
CA ASP A 167 22.79 20.93 13.38
C ASP A 167 23.52 20.59 12.08
N PHE A 168 23.34 19.36 11.60
CA PHE A 168 23.87 18.92 10.31
C PHE A 168 23.22 19.68 9.15
N VAL A 169 21.90 19.89 9.21
CA VAL A 169 21.12 20.66 8.23
C VAL A 169 21.60 22.11 8.16
N ALA A 170 21.82 22.74 9.31
CA ALA A 170 22.31 24.11 9.39
C ALA A 170 23.65 24.28 8.65
N THR A 171 24.52 23.27 8.73
CA THR A 171 25.86 23.30 8.14
C THR A 171 25.91 22.79 6.69
N ASN A 172 24.91 22.01 6.27
CA ASN A 172 24.80 21.46 4.91
C ASN A 172 23.43 21.77 4.30
N PRO A 173 23.06 23.06 4.12
CA PRO A 173 21.72 23.46 3.70
C PRO A 173 21.33 22.96 2.30
N ASP A 174 22.32 22.63 1.47
CA ASP A 174 22.10 22.16 0.10
C ASP A 174 21.90 20.65 -0.04
N VAL A 175 22.11 19.88 1.04
CA VAL A 175 21.99 18.43 1.02
C VAL A 175 20.52 18.02 1.10
N ALA A 176 20.08 17.19 0.14
CA ALA A 176 18.78 16.54 0.20
C ALA A 176 18.82 15.38 1.22
N ILE A 177 17.90 15.38 2.17
CA ILE A 177 17.84 14.35 3.21
C ILE A 177 16.70 13.39 2.89
N GLY A 178 17.06 12.13 2.64
CA GLY A 178 16.16 11.01 2.45
C GLY A 178 16.03 10.18 3.72
N LEU A 179 14.83 9.73 4.07
CA LEU A 179 14.66 8.66 5.06
C LEU A 179 14.12 7.40 4.40
N PHE A 180 14.59 6.26 4.85
CA PHE A 180 14.16 4.96 4.40
C PHE A 180 13.82 4.10 5.62
N ASN A 181 12.51 4.00 5.91
CA ASN A 181 11.98 3.18 7.01
C ASN A 181 11.45 1.84 6.46
N ILE A 182 11.80 0.72 7.09
CA ILE A 182 11.45 -0.63 6.60
C ILE A 182 10.21 -1.22 7.31
N GLU A 183 9.87 -0.79 8.53
CA GLU A 183 8.77 -1.39 9.32
C GLU A 183 7.90 -0.33 10.04
N ARG A 184 6.74 -0.76 10.59
CA ARG A 184 5.64 0.12 11.06
C ARG A 184 6.11 1.31 11.91
N ASP A 185 5.66 2.50 11.47
CA ASP A 185 5.43 3.79 12.16
C ASP A 185 6.53 4.46 13.05
N GLU A 186 6.45 5.80 13.12
CA GLU A 186 7.12 6.74 14.05
C GLU A 186 8.66 6.82 14.08
N VAL A 187 9.25 7.60 13.15
CA VAL A 187 10.56 8.26 13.40
C VAL A 187 10.25 9.70 13.80
N ASP A 188 10.74 10.13 14.95
CA ASP A 188 10.66 11.52 15.39
C ASP A 188 11.95 12.23 15.01
N ILE A 189 11.82 13.31 14.24
CA ILE A 189 12.95 14.06 13.70
C ILE A 189 12.73 15.52 14.04
N ASP A 190 13.76 16.11 14.64
CA ASP A 190 13.78 17.51 15.05
C ASP A 190 13.94 18.48 13.85
N THR A 191 13.08 18.38 12.84
CA THR A 191 13.17 19.29 11.69
C THR A 191 12.52 20.64 12.00
N ASN A 192 13.35 21.65 12.24
CA ASN A 192 13.03 23.04 11.96
C ASN A 192 13.43 23.34 10.50
N SER A 193 12.45 23.44 9.58
CA SER A 193 12.56 24.16 8.30
C SER A 193 13.69 23.75 7.31
N ASN A 194 13.71 22.53 6.78
CA ASN A 194 14.46 22.24 5.54
C ASN A 194 13.52 21.69 4.45
N ASP A 195 13.30 22.49 3.40
CA ASP A 195 12.35 22.21 2.32
C ASP A 195 12.81 21.08 1.38
N LYS A 196 14.06 20.59 1.50
CA LYS A 196 14.64 19.48 0.69
C LYS A 196 14.54 18.10 1.38
N TYR A 197 13.70 17.99 2.39
CA TYR A 197 13.48 16.76 3.14
C TYR A 197 12.50 15.80 2.44
N HIS A 198 12.91 14.55 2.25
CA HIS A 198 12.11 13.50 1.60
C HIS A 198 12.03 12.26 2.49
N ARG A 199 10.85 11.92 3.01
CA ARG A 199 10.63 10.71 3.80
C ARG A 199 10.09 9.58 2.90
N ILE A 200 10.75 8.43 2.91
CA ILE A 200 10.29 7.20 2.25
C ILE A 200 9.99 6.17 3.34
N CYS A 201 8.73 5.83 3.50
CA CYS A 201 8.29 4.78 4.41
C CYS A 201 7.91 3.54 3.59
N ILE A 202 8.61 2.44 3.82
CA ILE A 202 8.17 1.10 3.44
C ILE A 202 7.41 0.56 4.64
N LYS A 203 6.11 0.31 4.47
CA LYS A 203 5.33 -0.39 5.48
C LYS A 203 5.58 -1.89 5.34
N GLU A 204 5.78 -2.57 6.46
CA GLU A 204 5.79 -4.03 6.52
C GLU A 204 4.52 -4.62 5.91
N PRO A 205 4.62 -5.84 5.34
CA PRO A 205 3.51 -6.50 4.71
C PRO A 205 2.47 -6.87 5.78
N VAL A 206 1.32 -6.21 5.75
CA VAL A 206 0.09 -6.92 6.12
C VAL A 206 -0.17 -7.81 4.91
N GLU A 207 0.16 -9.10 5.04
CA GLU A 207 0.02 -10.17 4.02
C GLU A 207 -0.09 -9.69 2.56
N ASP A 208 1.01 -9.88 1.81
CA ASP A 208 1.14 -9.82 0.34
C ASP A 208 1.37 -8.50 -0.42
N LYS A 209 1.52 -7.32 0.19
CA LYS A 209 1.93 -6.12 -0.61
C LYS A 209 2.92 -5.17 0.08
N GLN A 210 4.15 -5.13 -0.43
CA GLN A 210 5.06 -4.01 -0.17
C GLN A 210 4.49 -2.72 -0.77
N LYS A 211 4.15 -1.75 0.08
CA LYS A 211 3.71 -0.40 -0.34
C LYS A 211 4.81 0.59 0.03
N ILE A 212 5.66 0.93 -0.93
CA ILE A 212 6.66 2.01 -0.79
C ILE A 212 5.90 3.33 -0.91
N THR A 213 5.86 4.13 0.16
CA THR A 213 5.19 5.42 0.18
C THR A 213 6.24 6.53 0.24
N PHE A 214 6.24 7.43 -0.75
CA PHE A 214 7.06 8.64 -0.76
C PHE A 214 6.23 9.78 -0.15
N THR A 215 6.77 10.48 0.83
CA THR A 215 6.17 11.66 1.45
C THR A 215 7.19 12.80 1.42
N SER A 216 6.90 13.85 0.65
CA SER A 216 7.53 15.17 0.77
C SER A 216 6.54 16.11 1.47
N ASN A 217 7.00 16.84 2.48
CA ASN A 217 6.21 17.88 3.14
C ASN A 217 6.24 19.17 2.32
N ILE A 218 5.42 19.23 1.27
CA ILE A 218 4.85 20.50 0.79
C ILE A 218 3.40 20.19 0.41
N GLN A 219 2.47 20.49 1.33
CA GLN A 219 1.11 20.82 0.91
C GLN A 219 1.24 22.05 0.00
N LYS A 220 0.89 21.89 -1.27
CA LYS A 220 0.97 22.88 -2.38
C LYS A 220 2.32 22.97 -3.09
N PHE A 221 2.66 21.96 -3.89
CA PHE A 221 3.09 22.24 -5.25
C PHE A 221 2.49 21.18 -6.16
N GLU A 222 1.89 21.70 -7.23
CA GLU A 222 1.01 20.99 -8.13
C GLU A 222 1.69 19.80 -8.82
N GLU A 223 0.82 18.89 -9.24
CA GLU A 223 0.97 18.05 -10.42
C GLU A 223 2.08 18.53 -11.36
N GLU A 224 3.26 17.89 -11.38
CA GLU A 224 4.06 17.66 -12.58
C GLU A 224 5.40 16.97 -12.27
N GLN A 225 5.75 15.99 -13.13
CA GLN A 225 7.07 15.36 -13.33
C GLN A 225 7.55 14.25 -12.38
N PHE A 226 6.95 13.05 -12.50
CA PHE A 226 7.56 11.79 -12.97
C PHE A 226 6.58 10.63 -12.70
N PRO A 227 6.41 9.67 -13.64
CA PRO A 227 5.27 8.77 -13.66
C PRO A 227 5.53 7.61 -12.71
N TYR A 228 4.97 7.68 -11.50
CA TYR A 228 4.48 6.43 -10.92
C TYR A 228 3.60 5.78 -11.98
N PHE A 229 3.76 4.48 -12.20
CA PHE A 229 2.67 3.72 -12.77
C PHE A 229 1.53 3.80 -11.75
N LYS A 230 0.75 4.89 -11.83
CA LYS A 230 -0.61 4.93 -11.32
C LYS A 230 -1.26 3.80 -12.10
N MET A 231 -1.49 2.68 -11.42
CA MET A 231 -2.37 1.64 -11.92
C MET A 231 -3.58 2.39 -12.47
N PRO A 232 -3.90 2.27 -13.78
CA PRO A 232 -4.84 3.19 -14.39
C PRO A 232 -6.12 3.15 -13.58
N THR A 233 -6.43 4.25 -12.88
CA THR A 233 -7.78 4.49 -12.43
C THR A 233 -8.56 4.55 -13.72
N THR A 234 -9.26 3.47 -14.01
CA THR A 234 -10.00 3.36 -15.26
C THR A 234 -11.21 4.26 -15.05
N ASN A 235 -11.01 5.56 -15.30
CA ASN A 235 -12.07 6.55 -15.34
C ASN A 235 -12.80 6.31 -16.66
N VAL A 236 -13.72 5.34 -16.63
CA VAL A 236 -14.53 5.01 -17.78
C VAL A 236 -15.57 6.12 -17.96
N LYS A 237 -15.25 7.11 -18.80
CA LYS A 237 -16.13 8.26 -19.11
C LYS A 237 -17.46 7.84 -19.75
N SER A 238 -17.50 6.68 -20.39
CA SER A 238 -18.68 6.02 -20.94
C SER A 238 -18.44 4.52 -20.99
N PHE A 239 -19.26 3.74 -20.29
CA PHE A 239 -19.04 2.31 -20.13
C PHE A 239 -19.91 1.53 -21.13
N ASP A 240 -19.29 0.76 -22.03
CA ASP A 240 -19.95 -0.27 -22.84
C ASP A 240 -19.92 -1.60 -22.04
N GLU A 241 -21.06 -2.30 -21.93
CA GLU A 241 -21.19 -3.58 -21.19
C GLU A 241 -20.12 -4.61 -21.60
N LYS A 242 -19.59 -4.50 -22.82
CA LYS A 242 -18.49 -5.32 -23.36
C LYS A 242 -17.18 -5.21 -22.56
N TYR A 243 -16.93 -4.10 -21.84
CA TYR A 243 -15.70 -3.86 -21.08
C TYR A 243 -15.70 -4.44 -19.65
N LEU A 244 -16.86 -4.88 -19.14
CA LEU A 244 -16.96 -5.70 -17.92
C LEU A 244 -16.84 -7.19 -18.24
N ASN A 245 -16.37 -7.54 -19.44
CA ASN A 245 -15.98 -8.90 -19.72
C ASN A 245 -14.88 -9.29 -18.73
N SER A 246 -15.20 -10.22 -17.82
CA SER A 246 -14.23 -10.77 -16.88
C SER A 246 -12.96 -11.23 -17.59
N HIS A 247 -13.07 -11.67 -18.86
CA HIS A 247 -11.94 -12.03 -19.71
C HIS A 247 -11.05 -10.83 -20.08
N ASP A 248 -11.62 -9.66 -20.41
CA ASP A 248 -10.87 -8.45 -20.73
C ASP A 248 -10.28 -7.78 -19.48
N ILE A 249 -11.00 -7.79 -18.35
CA ILE A 249 -10.45 -7.35 -17.06
C ILE A 249 -9.28 -8.25 -16.65
N LYS A 250 -9.40 -9.58 -16.84
CA LYS A 250 -8.31 -10.56 -16.66
C LYS A 250 -7.17 -10.35 -17.66
N LYS A 251 -7.46 -9.85 -18.87
CA LYS A 251 -6.48 -9.53 -19.90
C LYS A 251 -5.66 -8.27 -19.59
N HIS A 252 -6.13 -7.41 -18.70
CA HIS A 252 -5.40 -6.22 -18.25
C HIS A 252 -4.68 -6.44 -16.90
N SER A 253 -4.90 -7.58 -16.24
CA SER A 253 -4.24 -7.97 -14.98
C SER A 253 -2.95 -8.79 -15.15
N TYR A 254 -2.37 -8.89 -16.36
CA TYR A 254 -1.20 -9.72 -16.70
C TYR A 254 0.15 -9.31 -16.07
N LEU A 255 0.18 -8.73 -14.87
CA LEU A 255 1.42 -8.29 -14.21
C LEU A 255 1.75 -9.04 -12.90
N CYS A 256 1.11 -10.18 -12.60
CA CYS A 256 1.48 -11.03 -11.46
C CYS A 256 1.77 -12.48 -11.90
N PRO A 257 2.97 -13.04 -11.59
CA PRO A 257 3.43 -14.30 -12.17
C PRO A 257 3.07 -15.58 -11.38
N HIS A 258 2.17 -15.54 -10.39
CA HIS A 258 1.75 -16.77 -9.70
C HIS A 258 0.23 -16.92 -9.60
N ASN A 259 -0.25 -17.96 -10.29
CA ASN A 259 -1.49 -18.74 -10.14
C ASN A 259 -2.82 -18.00 -9.84
N VAL A 260 -3.70 -18.04 -10.86
CA VAL A 260 -5.17 -17.88 -10.79
C VAL A 260 -5.70 -16.48 -10.45
N TYR A 261 -5.87 -15.64 -11.49
CA TYR A 261 -6.90 -14.59 -11.60
C TYR A 261 -7.29 -13.75 -10.34
N THR A 262 -6.34 -13.19 -9.59
CA THR A 262 -6.68 -12.42 -8.38
C THR A 262 -6.67 -10.90 -8.62
N LEU A 263 -7.83 -10.36 -9.01
CA LEU A 263 -8.08 -8.92 -8.91
C LEU A 263 -8.50 -8.60 -7.47
N TYR A 264 -7.59 -8.04 -6.67
CA TYR A 264 -7.81 -7.82 -5.24
C TYR A 264 -8.66 -6.58 -4.91
N THR A 265 -8.58 -5.52 -5.71
CA THR A 265 -9.29 -4.26 -5.46
C THR A 265 -9.86 -3.72 -6.77
N LEU A 266 -11.13 -3.31 -6.74
CA LEU A 266 -11.82 -2.71 -7.86
C LEU A 266 -12.49 -1.40 -7.42
N ASN A 267 -12.01 -0.27 -7.94
CA ASN A 267 -12.57 1.05 -7.67
C ASN A 267 -13.07 1.66 -8.98
N ILE A 268 -14.37 1.88 -9.10
CA ILE A 268 -14.98 2.37 -10.34
C ILE A 268 -15.75 3.66 -10.07
N THR A 269 -15.54 4.66 -10.92
CA THR A 269 -16.37 5.88 -10.93
C THR A 269 -17.08 6.02 -12.28
N PHE A 270 -18.39 6.16 -12.26
CA PHE A 270 -19.21 6.36 -13.46
C PHE A 270 -19.72 7.81 -13.55
N ASP A 271 -19.34 8.50 -14.62
CA ASP A 271 -19.79 9.88 -14.90
C ASP A 271 -21.16 9.91 -15.61
N ARG A 272 -21.43 8.92 -16.48
CA ARG A 272 -22.72 8.63 -17.11
C ARG A 272 -22.82 7.11 -17.20
N ASN A 273 -23.86 6.52 -16.61
CA ASN A 273 -23.98 5.07 -16.58
C ASN A 273 -25.16 4.59 -17.43
N SER A 274 -24.88 3.67 -18.34
CA SER A 274 -25.85 2.87 -19.11
C SER A 274 -25.84 1.40 -18.71
N VAL A 275 -25.02 1.01 -17.74
CA VAL A 275 -24.81 -0.37 -17.31
C VAL A 275 -26.00 -0.84 -16.49
N LYS A 276 -26.68 -1.86 -17.01
CA LYS A 276 -27.79 -2.49 -16.30
C LYS A 276 -27.30 -3.52 -15.29
N ASN A 277 -26.15 -4.16 -15.54
CA ASN A 277 -25.60 -5.21 -14.69
C ASN A 277 -24.07 -5.09 -14.50
N ILE A 278 -23.63 -5.06 -13.25
CA ILE A 278 -22.23 -5.23 -12.82
C ILE A 278 -22.09 -6.63 -12.25
N ASP A 279 -21.54 -7.55 -13.05
CA ASP A 279 -21.38 -8.95 -12.65
C ASP A 279 -19.95 -9.24 -12.14
N LEU A 280 -19.81 -9.44 -10.82
CA LEU A 280 -18.56 -9.80 -10.15
C LEU A 280 -18.46 -11.31 -9.86
N THR A 281 -19.39 -12.12 -10.35
CA THR A 281 -19.51 -13.57 -10.05
C THR A 281 -18.17 -14.31 -10.19
N ASN A 282 -17.40 -14.00 -11.24
CA ASN A 282 -16.15 -14.69 -11.58
C ASN A 282 -14.88 -14.07 -10.95
N LEU A 283 -15.03 -13.10 -10.04
CA LEU A 283 -13.93 -12.40 -9.37
C LEU A 283 -13.70 -12.95 -7.95
N PHE A 284 -13.35 -14.23 -7.86
CA PHE A 284 -13.19 -14.92 -6.57
C PHE A 284 -12.07 -14.35 -5.68
N GLY A 285 -11.06 -13.73 -6.29
CA GLY A 285 -9.97 -13.05 -5.60
C GLY A 285 -10.26 -11.63 -5.14
N LEU A 286 -11.48 -11.13 -5.34
CA LEU A 286 -11.86 -9.75 -5.01
C LEU A 286 -11.93 -9.55 -3.51
N LEU A 287 -11.10 -8.64 -3.01
CA LEU A 287 -11.05 -8.28 -1.60
C LEU A 287 -11.77 -6.95 -1.32
N GLN A 288 -11.73 -6.02 -2.27
CA GLN A 288 -12.37 -4.71 -2.15
C GLN A 288 -13.11 -4.34 -3.41
N PHE A 289 -14.35 -3.87 -3.24
CA PHE A 289 -15.15 -3.28 -4.31
C PHE A 289 -15.68 -1.94 -3.86
N SER A 290 -15.29 -0.87 -4.56
CA SER A 290 -15.86 0.47 -4.39
C SER A 290 -16.41 0.96 -5.73
N VAL A 291 -17.67 1.38 -5.76
CA VAL A 291 -18.30 1.97 -6.94
C VAL A 291 -18.98 3.29 -6.59
N PHE A 292 -18.71 4.31 -7.39
CA PHE A 292 -19.32 5.63 -7.26
C PHE A 292 -20.02 6.02 -8.57
N PHE A 293 -21.33 6.25 -8.52
CA PHE A 293 -22.07 6.75 -9.67
C PHE A 293 -22.36 8.23 -9.47
N LYS A 294 -21.95 9.11 -10.39
CA LYS A 294 -22.16 10.57 -10.28
C LYS A 294 -23.55 11.03 -10.72
N LYS A 295 -24.27 10.21 -11.48
CA LYS A 295 -25.61 10.53 -12.01
C LYS A 295 -26.60 9.42 -11.69
N THR A 296 -27.87 9.68 -11.98
CA THR A 296 -29.00 8.76 -11.76
C THR A 296 -28.81 7.44 -12.50
N VAL A 297 -28.92 6.31 -11.81
CA VAL A 297 -28.80 4.97 -12.42
C VAL A 297 -29.63 3.90 -11.72
N GLU A 298 -30.22 3.02 -12.53
CA GLU A 298 -30.74 1.73 -12.11
C GLU A 298 -29.76 0.64 -12.57
N THR A 299 -29.22 -0.13 -11.64
CA THR A 299 -28.18 -1.14 -11.90
C THR A 299 -28.34 -2.32 -10.95
N THR A 300 -28.08 -3.52 -11.44
CA THR A 300 -27.88 -4.71 -10.60
C THR A 300 -26.40 -4.96 -10.38
N ILE A 301 -25.99 -5.25 -9.15
CA ILE A 301 -24.61 -5.60 -8.79
C ILE A 301 -24.62 -7.02 -8.23
N THR A 302 -24.00 -7.95 -8.96
CA THR A 302 -23.90 -9.35 -8.57
C THR A 302 -22.54 -9.62 -7.94
N MET A 303 -22.53 -10.11 -6.69
CA MET A 303 -21.32 -10.38 -5.92
C MET A 303 -20.59 -11.66 -6.35
N PRO A 304 -19.28 -11.80 -6.04
CA PRO A 304 -18.53 -13.01 -6.32
C PRO A 304 -19.20 -14.28 -5.78
N ASN A 305 -19.16 -15.36 -6.57
CA ASN A 305 -19.77 -16.64 -6.22
C ASN A 305 -18.75 -17.79 -6.37
N PRO A 306 -17.75 -17.89 -5.49
CA PRO A 306 -16.80 -18.98 -5.53
C PRO A 306 -17.52 -20.33 -5.35
N ARG A 307 -17.40 -21.22 -6.35
CA ARG A 307 -18.11 -22.52 -6.33
C ARG A 307 -17.67 -23.41 -5.17
N ASN A 308 -16.41 -23.31 -4.73
CA ASN A 308 -15.80 -24.19 -3.71
C ASN A 308 -14.92 -23.43 -2.69
N GLU A 309 -14.96 -22.10 -2.66
CA GLU A 309 -14.11 -21.27 -1.78
C GLU A 309 -14.96 -20.24 -1.03
N ILE A 310 -14.42 -19.65 0.04
CA ILE A 310 -15.07 -18.56 0.75
C ILE A 310 -14.81 -17.26 -0.03
N CYS A 311 -15.86 -16.45 -0.24
CA CYS A 311 -15.71 -15.13 -0.83
C CYS A 311 -14.82 -14.25 0.05
N LYS A 312 -13.68 -13.80 -0.50
CA LYS A 312 -12.65 -13.04 0.22
C LYS A 312 -12.93 -11.54 0.33
N LEU A 313 -14.11 -11.09 -0.11
CA LEU A 313 -14.49 -9.68 -0.12
C LEU A 313 -14.62 -9.16 1.32
N TYR A 314 -13.71 -8.27 1.73
CA TYR A 314 -13.74 -7.62 3.03
C TYR A 314 -14.28 -6.19 2.99
N LYS A 315 -14.24 -5.51 1.83
CA LYS A 315 -14.81 -4.15 1.66
C LYS A 315 -15.80 -4.10 0.50
N LEU A 316 -17.01 -3.61 0.79
CA LEU A 316 -18.04 -3.27 -0.17
C LEU A 316 -18.44 -1.80 0.01
N GLU A 317 -18.31 -0.99 -1.04
CA GLU A 317 -18.68 0.41 -1.04
C GLU A 317 -19.45 0.76 -2.32
N VAL A 318 -20.68 1.26 -2.16
CA VAL A 318 -21.54 1.65 -3.27
C VAL A 318 -22.15 3.00 -2.92
N VAL A 319 -21.78 4.03 -3.66
CA VAL A 319 -22.24 5.40 -3.40
C VAL A 319 -22.85 5.99 -4.67
N THR A 320 -24.06 6.52 -4.55
CA THR A 320 -24.68 7.28 -5.63
C THR A 320 -25.65 8.34 -5.10
N PRO A 321 -25.67 9.55 -5.70
CA PRO A 321 -26.71 10.54 -5.45
C PRO A 321 -28.02 10.21 -6.21
N SER A 322 -28.06 9.08 -6.94
CA SER A 322 -29.21 8.64 -7.71
C SER A 322 -30.41 8.29 -6.82
N PRO A 323 -31.62 8.79 -7.13
CA PRO A 323 -32.86 8.24 -6.58
C PRO A 323 -33.24 6.87 -7.17
N ASN A 324 -32.68 6.47 -8.32
CA ASN A 324 -32.96 5.16 -8.92
C ASN A 324 -32.28 4.06 -8.11
N LYS A 325 -32.96 2.91 -8.05
CA LYS A 325 -32.59 1.82 -7.15
C LYS A 325 -31.50 0.94 -7.73
N ILE A 326 -30.60 0.51 -6.85
CA ILE A 326 -29.61 -0.52 -7.11
C ILE A 326 -30.11 -1.85 -6.54
N SER A 327 -29.97 -2.93 -7.30
CA SER A 327 -30.22 -4.29 -6.83
C SER A 327 -28.91 -4.97 -6.46
N PHE A 328 -28.85 -5.61 -5.29
CA PHE A 328 -27.70 -6.35 -4.82
C PHE A 328 -28.00 -7.85 -4.85
N VAL A 329 -27.18 -8.62 -5.55
CA VAL A 329 -27.36 -10.08 -5.68
C VAL A 329 -26.19 -10.81 -5.06
N GLY A 330 -26.47 -11.66 -4.07
CA GLY A 330 -25.50 -12.58 -3.47
C GLY A 330 -24.53 -11.96 -2.46
N THR A 331 -24.87 -10.82 -1.86
CA THR A 331 -24.13 -10.17 -0.77
C THR A 331 -24.07 -11.00 0.50
N ASP A 332 -25.04 -11.89 0.70
CA ASP A 332 -25.08 -12.90 1.77
C ASP A 332 -24.00 -13.98 1.63
N ARG A 333 -23.37 -14.10 0.47
CA ARG A 333 -22.21 -15.00 0.26
C ARG A 333 -20.89 -14.38 0.69
N CYS A 334 -20.86 -13.06 0.90
CA CYS A 334 -19.66 -12.30 1.23
C CYS A 334 -19.41 -12.30 2.75
N THR A 335 -19.18 -13.48 3.33
CA THR A 335 -19.13 -13.63 4.80
C THR A 335 -17.92 -12.97 5.46
N GLN A 336 -16.92 -12.57 4.67
CA GLN A 336 -15.69 -11.94 5.13
C GLN A 336 -15.77 -10.41 5.23
N LEU A 337 -16.92 -9.81 4.93
CA LEU A 337 -17.11 -8.36 4.97
C LEU A 337 -16.78 -7.78 6.35
N GLN A 338 -15.89 -6.80 6.36
CA GLN A 338 -15.50 -5.99 7.51
C GLN A 338 -15.89 -4.52 7.34
N THR A 339 -16.08 -4.06 6.09
CA THR A 339 -16.55 -2.71 5.80
C THR A 339 -17.64 -2.76 4.74
N VAL A 340 -18.81 -2.23 5.08
CA VAL A 340 -19.95 -2.10 4.18
C VAL A 340 -20.41 -0.64 4.21
N ASN A 341 -20.27 0.06 3.09
CA ASN A 341 -20.73 1.43 2.91
C ASN A 341 -21.65 1.52 1.70
N ILE A 342 -22.95 1.51 1.93
CA ILE A 342 -23.96 1.62 0.88
C ILE A 342 -24.73 2.91 1.11
N ASN A 343 -24.56 3.84 0.17
CA ASN A 343 -25.22 5.12 0.17
C ASN A 343 -25.92 5.31 -1.18
N CYS A 344 -27.09 4.69 -1.31
CA CYS A 344 -27.89 4.67 -2.54
C CYS A 344 -29.33 4.27 -2.26
N ALA A 345 -30.23 4.47 -3.22
CA ALA A 345 -31.54 3.83 -3.20
C ALA A 345 -31.38 2.34 -3.54
N PHE A 346 -32.08 1.44 -2.84
CA PHE A 346 -32.06 0.00 -3.16
C PHE A 346 -33.36 -0.69 -2.70
N TYR A 347 -33.66 -1.84 -3.31
CA TYR A 347 -34.85 -2.63 -2.96
C TYR A 347 -34.61 -3.53 -1.75
N ASN A 348 -33.57 -4.34 -1.84
CA ASN A 348 -33.25 -5.34 -0.86
C ASN A 348 -31.73 -5.55 -0.78
N ILE A 349 -31.27 -5.93 0.40
CA ILE A 349 -29.92 -6.46 0.58
C ILE A 349 -29.93 -7.52 1.67
N ALA A 350 -29.27 -8.64 1.39
CA ALA A 350 -29.04 -9.69 2.38
C ALA A 350 -27.57 -9.69 2.80
N LEU A 351 -27.28 -9.70 4.10
CA LEU A 351 -25.93 -9.58 4.65
C LEU A 351 -25.66 -10.72 5.64
N ASP A 352 -24.63 -11.52 5.38
CA ASP A 352 -24.09 -12.52 6.31
C ASP A 352 -22.79 -12.00 6.92
N LEU A 353 -22.90 -11.23 8.00
CA LEU A 353 -21.77 -10.54 8.62
C LEU A 353 -21.20 -11.39 9.77
N LYS A 354 -20.16 -12.18 9.50
CA LYS A 354 -19.52 -13.06 10.52
C LYS A 354 -18.36 -12.41 11.27
N ASN A 355 -17.73 -11.41 10.66
CA ASN A 355 -16.64 -10.65 11.26
C ASN A 355 -17.19 -9.42 12.00
N ARG A 356 -16.34 -8.73 12.77
CA ARG A 356 -16.69 -7.43 13.34
C ARG A 356 -16.65 -6.36 12.25
N VAL A 357 -17.77 -5.65 12.04
CA VAL A 357 -18.01 -4.84 10.83
C VAL A 357 -18.15 -3.34 11.13
N GLN A 358 -17.68 -2.51 10.21
CA GLN A 358 -18.12 -1.12 10.04
C GLN A 358 -19.25 -1.08 9.00
N LEU A 359 -20.47 -0.79 9.46
CA LEU A 359 -21.69 -0.82 8.65
C LEU A 359 -22.27 0.59 8.49
N LEU A 360 -22.37 1.05 7.25
CA LEU A 360 -23.03 2.30 6.86
C LEU A 360 -24.05 1.98 5.77
N LEU A 361 -25.32 2.00 6.12
CA LEU A 361 -26.44 1.79 5.21
C LEU A 361 -27.30 3.06 5.17
N ILE A 362 -27.17 3.82 4.10
CA ILE A 362 -27.95 5.03 3.83
C ILE A 362 -28.83 4.72 2.61
N ASN A 363 -30.13 4.53 2.86
CA ASN A 363 -31.12 4.49 1.79
C ASN A 363 -31.47 5.92 1.39
N THR A 364 -31.04 6.34 0.20
CA THR A 364 -31.34 7.66 -0.36
C THR A 364 -32.65 7.71 -1.14
N GLY A 365 -33.32 6.56 -1.30
CA GLY A 365 -34.60 6.45 -1.99
C GLY A 365 -35.78 6.88 -1.14
N ASN A 366 -36.89 7.21 -1.81
CA ASN A 366 -38.16 7.58 -1.17
C ASN A 366 -39.02 6.37 -0.79
N GLU A 367 -38.56 5.16 -1.11
CA GLU A 367 -39.27 3.92 -0.84
C GLU A 367 -38.57 3.10 0.25
N ILE A 368 -39.32 2.20 0.87
CA ILE A 368 -38.83 1.34 1.94
C ILE A 368 -37.89 0.28 1.36
N ALA A 369 -36.66 0.23 1.86
CA ALA A 369 -35.67 -0.78 1.52
C ALA A 369 -35.69 -1.94 2.52
N LYS A 370 -35.62 -3.19 2.03
CA LYS A 370 -35.52 -4.38 2.88
C LYS A 370 -34.07 -4.71 3.20
N VAL A 371 -33.77 -5.00 4.46
CA VAL A 371 -32.44 -5.44 4.89
C VAL A 371 -32.59 -6.74 5.66
N ASP A 372 -31.94 -7.79 5.18
CA ASP A 372 -31.97 -9.13 5.79
C ASP A 372 -30.60 -9.45 6.37
N PHE A 373 -30.48 -9.50 7.69
CA PHE A 373 -29.27 -9.93 8.39
C PHE A 373 -29.36 -11.43 8.67
N ARG A 374 -28.53 -12.23 7.98
CA ARG A 374 -28.54 -13.70 8.09
C ARG A 374 -28.06 -14.21 9.44
N ASN A 375 -27.21 -13.45 10.10
CA ASN A 375 -26.60 -13.79 11.38
C ASN A 375 -26.59 -12.58 12.30
N VAL A 376 -26.58 -12.86 13.61
CA VAL A 376 -26.24 -11.84 14.61
C VAL A 376 -24.78 -11.45 14.41
N PHE A 377 -24.53 -10.15 14.32
CA PHE A 377 -23.21 -9.61 13.95
C PHE A 377 -22.64 -8.67 15.00
N GLU A 378 -21.32 -8.51 14.97
CA GLU A 378 -20.58 -7.55 15.79
C GLU A 378 -20.25 -6.30 14.96
N CYS A 379 -20.23 -5.11 15.57
CA CYS A 379 -19.93 -3.86 14.89
C CYS A 379 -19.04 -2.94 15.70
N TYR A 380 -18.19 -2.17 15.02
CA TYR A 380 -17.52 -1.00 15.64
C TYR A 380 -18.38 0.26 15.49
N TYR A 381 -19.09 0.34 14.38
CA TYR A 381 -19.82 1.52 13.96
C TYR A 381 -20.94 1.07 13.02
N CYS A 382 -22.15 1.50 13.32
CA CYS A 382 -23.35 1.07 12.63
C CYS A 382 -24.29 2.25 12.41
N VAL A 383 -24.47 2.64 11.17
CA VAL A 383 -25.38 3.74 10.82
C VAL A 383 -26.41 3.24 9.83
N PHE A 384 -27.66 3.45 10.19
CA PHE A 384 -28.79 3.27 9.31
C PHE A 384 -29.45 4.63 9.11
N ARG A 385 -29.62 5.05 7.87
CA ARG A 385 -30.34 6.29 7.58
C ARG A 385 -31.29 6.09 6.40
N GLY A 386 -32.54 6.48 6.59
CA GLY A 386 -33.57 6.41 5.55
C GLY A 386 -34.66 5.39 5.86
N LEU A 387 -35.49 5.10 4.86
CA LEU A 387 -36.68 4.25 5.01
C LEU A 387 -36.29 2.76 4.89
N PHE A 388 -36.44 2.00 5.96
CA PHE A 388 -36.10 0.57 6.01
C PHE A 388 -37.25 -0.27 6.57
N ASP A 389 -37.42 -1.46 5.99
CA ASP A 389 -38.31 -2.52 6.49
C ASP A 389 -37.52 -3.43 7.45
N VAL A 390 -37.14 -2.87 8.59
CA VAL A 390 -36.40 -3.58 9.63
C VAL A 390 -37.11 -3.34 10.95
N GLU A 391 -37.81 -4.35 11.45
CA GLU A 391 -38.53 -4.27 12.72
C GLU A 391 -37.65 -4.59 13.93
N GLU A 392 -36.65 -5.46 13.76
CA GLU A 392 -35.74 -5.89 14.83
C GLU A 392 -34.28 -5.92 14.35
N ILE A 393 -33.37 -5.38 15.16
CA ILE A 393 -31.92 -5.49 14.96
C ILE A 393 -31.33 -6.24 16.14
N THR A 394 -30.63 -7.35 15.89
CA THR A 394 -29.90 -8.09 16.92
C THR A 394 -28.40 -7.99 16.69
N LEU A 395 -27.67 -7.50 17.70
CA LEU A 395 -26.22 -7.29 17.66
C LEU A 395 -25.54 -8.09 18.75
N ARG A 396 -24.38 -8.68 18.44
CA ARG A 396 -23.44 -9.20 19.43
C ARG A 396 -22.39 -8.12 19.68
N ASN A 397 -22.75 -7.13 20.49
CA ASN A 397 -21.82 -6.09 20.89
C ASN A 397 -22.00 -5.79 22.37
N ASP A 398 -20.88 -5.54 23.00
CA ASP A 398 -20.89 -4.73 24.20
C ASP A 398 -21.35 -3.31 23.83
N ILE A 399 -22.36 -2.79 24.52
CA ILE A 399 -23.06 -1.52 24.20
C ILE A 399 -22.13 -0.30 23.98
N PHE A 400 -20.89 -0.34 24.46
CA PHE A 400 -19.88 0.72 24.31
C PHE A 400 -19.01 0.63 23.05
N ASP A 401 -18.99 -0.55 22.44
CA ASP A 401 -18.06 -0.92 21.39
C ASP A 401 -18.62 -0.66 19.99
N CYS A 402 -19.92 -0.29 19.90
CA CYS A 402 -20.59 0.07 18.66
C CYS A 402 -21.38 1.38 18.81
N LEU A 403 -21.08 2.36 17.95
CA LEU A 403 -21.94 3.53 17.76
C LEU A 403 -23.07 3.18 16.79
N LEU A 404 -24.29 3.01 17.32
CA LEU A 404 -25.50 2.71 16.53
C LEU A 404 -26.34 3.97 16.33
N LEU A 405 -26.53 4.41 15.09
CA LEU A 405 -27.32 5.60 14.72
C LEU A 405 -28.43 5.25 13.71
N PRO A 406 -29.62 4.83 14.18
CA PRO A 406 -30.78 4.59 13.34
C PRO A 406 -31.56 5.88 13.15
N ILE A 407 -31.39 6.52 11.99
CA ILE A 407 -31.98 7.83 11.66
C ILE A 407 -33.16 7.60 10.73
N GLN A 408 -34.35 8.05 11.14
CA GLN A 408 -35.60 7.99 10.34
C GLN A 408 -36.14 6.57 10.06
N MET A 409 -35.81 5.58 10.90
CA MET A 409 -36.25 4.18 10.77
C MET A 409 -37.63 3.92 11.39
N LYS A 410 -38.72 4.33 10.72
CA LYS A 410 -40.09 4.24 11.27
C LYS A 410 -40.58 2.83 11.63
N SER A 411 -40.05 1.79 10.98
CA SER A 411 -40.48 0.41 11.21
C SER A 411 -39.75 -0.27 12.36
N LEU A 412 -38.64 0.30 12.85
CA LEU A 412 -37.80 -0.33 13.87
C LEU A 412 -38.52 -0.34 15.21
N ARG A 413 -38.92 -1.51 15.69
CA ARG A 413 -39.63 -1.67 16.97
C ARG A 413 -38.72 -2.17 18.08
N LYS A 414 -37.65 -2.90 17.75
CA LYS A 414 -36.85 -3.60 18.74
C LYS A 414 -35.36 -3.62 18.39
N VAL A 415 -34.51 -3.40 19.38
CA VAL A 415 -33.05 -3.60 19.28
C VAL A 415 -32.59 -4.52 20.40
N VAL A 416 -31.94 -5.61 20.04
CA VAL A 416 -31.43 -6.62 20.97
C VAL A 416 -29.90 -6.57 20.99
N PHE A 417 -29.33 -6.28 22.15
CA PHE A 417 -27.90 -6.41 22.39
C PHE A 417 -27.64 -7.72 23.13
N LEU A 418 -26.89 -8.63 22.53
CA LEU A 418 -26.33 -9.80 23.20
C LEU A 418 -25.00 -9.38 23.85
N LEU A 419 -24.98 -9.32 25.18
CA LEU A 419 -23.86 -8.82 25.96
C LEU A 419 -22.90 -9.94 26.34
N SER A 420 -21.60 -9.68 26.25
CA SER A 420 -20.57 -10.61 26.73
C SER A 420 -20.29 -10.46 28.23
N SER A 421 -20.69 -9.34 28.84
CA SER A 421 -20.36 -8.99 30.23
C SER A 421 -21.48 -8.24 30.97
N ASN A 422 -21.56 -8.44 32.29
CA ASN A 422 -22.50 -7.77 33.19
C ASN A 422 -22.10 -6.28 33.40
N LYS A 423 -22.59 -5.38 32.54
CA LYS A 423 -22.31 -3.93 32.63
C LYS A 423 -23.35 -3.16 33.47
N LYS A 424 -22.91 -2.07 34.12
CA LYS A 424 -23.68 -1.21 35.03
C LYS A 424 -24.97 -0.66 34.39
N GLU A 425 -26.05 -0.66 35.14
CA GLU A 425 -27.41 -0.31 34.70
C GLU A 425 -27.57 1.14 34.19
N CYS A 426 -26.81 2.09 34.76
CA CYS A 426 -26.83 3.50 34.36
C CYS A 426 -26.40 3.70 32.89
N VAL A 427 -25.39 2.96 32.44
CA VAL A 427 -24.89 2.99 31.06
C VAL A 427 -25.98 2.51 30.09
N LYS A 428 -26.62 1.40 30.46
CA LYS A 428 -27.70 0.78 29.69
C LYS A 428 -28.83 1.78 29.45
N ARG A 429 -29.16 2.60 30.44
CA ARG A 429 -30.19 3.65 30.35
C ARG A 429 -29.78 4.80 29.42
N ASN A 430 -28.53 5.27 29.47
CA ASN A 430 -28.06 6.37 28.64
C ASN A 430 -28.06 6.02 27.13
N GLU A 431 -27.57 4.83 26.78
CA GLU A 431 -27.58 4.38 25.38
C GLU A 431 -29.00 4.08 24.87
N LYS A 432 -29.86 3.54 25.76
CA LYS A 432 -31.29 3.40 25.47
C LYS A 432 -31.92 4.75 25.10
N GLN A 433 -31.64 5.80 25.86
CA GLN A 433 -32.19 7.13 25.59
C GLN A 433 -31.63 7.72 24.28
N LYS A 434 -30.34 7.56 23.99
CA LYS A 434 -29.73 8.01 22.72
C LYS A 434 -30.39 7.35 21.51
N LEU A 435 -30.61 6.05 21.55
CA LEU A 435 -31.26 5.31 20.45
C LEU A 435 -32.70 5.76 20.24
N ILE A 436 -33.48 5.92 21.32
CA ILE A 436 -34.85 6.45 21.25
C ILE A 436 -34.85 7.85 20.61
N ASN A 437 -33.91 8.72 21.01
CA ASN A 437 -33.78 10.06 20.44
C ASN A 437 -33.41 10.03 18.94
N CYS A 438 -32.62 9.06 18.49
CA CYS A 438 -32.22 8.93 17.08
C CYS A 438 -33.37 8.44 16.19
N VAL A 439 -34.13 7.44 16.67
CA VAL A 439 -35.26 6.87 15.91
C VAL A 439 -36.42 7.86 15.83
N GLY A 440 -36.67 8.62 16.91
CA GLY A 440 -37.74 9.61 16.98
C GLY A 440 -39.11 9.04 17.35
N HIS A 441 -39.17 7.77 17.78
CA HIS A 441 -40.35 7.14 18.38
C HIS A 441 -39.94 6.04 19.37
N PRO A 442 -40.87 5.55 20.23
CA PRO A 442 -40.56 4.49 21.18
C PRO A 442 -40.12 3.20 20.48
N ILE A 443 -39.07 2.57 21.02
CA ILE A 443 -38.56 1.26 20.61
C ILE A 443 -38.23 0.42 21.85
N GLU A 444 -38.44 -0.90 21.75
CA GLU A 444 -38.02 -1.87 22.75
C GLU A 444 -36.50 -2.07 22.64
N ILE A 445 -35.80 -1.94 23.77
CA ILE A 445 -34.36 -2.22 23.83
C ILE A 445 -34.15 -3.34 24.83
N VAL A 446 -33.75 -4.50 24.31
CA VAL A 446 -33.51 -5.72 25.07
C VAL A 446 -32.01 -5.94 25.18
N MET A 447 -31.55 -6.28 26.37
CA MET A 447 -30.15 -6.62 26.63
C MET A 447 -30.14 -8.03 27.21
N LYS A 448 -29.61 -8.99 26.45
CA LYS A 448 -29.58 -10.41 26.82
C LYS A 448 -28.17 -10.87 27.15
#